data_AF-A0A6L5EJX6-F1
#
_entry.id   AF-A0A6L5EJX6-F1
#
_cell.length_a   1.000
_cell.length_b   1.000
_cell.length_c   1.000
_cell.angle_alpha   90.00
_cell.angle_beta   90.00
_cell.angle_gamma   90.00
#
_symmetry.space_group_name_H-M   'P 1'
#
loop_
_entity.id
_entity.type
_entity.pdbx_description
1 polymer ?
#
loop_
_entity_poly.entity_id
_entity_poly.type
_entity_poly.pdbx_seq_one_letter_code
_entity_poly.pdbx_strand_id
1 'polypeptide(L)'
;RSGRSRFSLSTLPAADFPNLDDWQSEVEFTLPQATMKRLIEATQFSMAHQDVRYYLNGMLFETEGSELRTVATDGHRLAVCSMPLEASLPNHSVIVPRKGVIELMRMLDGGDIPLRVQIG
;
A
#
# COMPACT_ATOMS: atom_id res chain seq x y z
N ARG A 1 4.92 -25.87 -22.03
CA ARG A 1 4.28 -27.08 -22.62
C ARG A 1 3.55 -27.79 -21.51
N SER A 2 2.34 -28.30 -21.74
CA SER A 2 1.58 -29.08 -20.75
C SER A 2 0.91 -30.25 -21.46
N GLY A 3 1.29 -31.49 -21.12
CA GLY A 3 0.88 -32.68 -21.87
C GLY A 3 1.18 -32.54 -23.38
N ARG A 4 0.13 -32.65 -24.20
CA ARG A 4 0.19 -32.49 -25.67
C ARG A 4 0.11 -31.04 -26.14
N SER A 5 -0.11 -30.07 -25.25
CA SER A 5 -0.25 -28.65 -25.58
C SER A 5 1.11 -27.95 -25.62
N ARG A 6 1.41 -27.29 -26.74
CA ARG A 6 2.61 -26.48 -26.95
C ARG A 6 2.20 -25.03 -27.19
N PHE A 7 2.79 -24.12 -26.44
CA PHE A 7 2.61 -22.67 -26.57
C PHE A 7 3.95 -22.06 -26.94
N SER A 8 3.92 -21.06 -27.82
CA SER A 8 5.06 -20.22 -28.15
C SER A 8 4.61 -18.78 -27.91
N LEU A 9 5.33 -18.05 -27.05
CA LEU A 9 5.02 -16.67 -26.70
C LEU A 9 6.11 -15.78 -27.29
N SER A 10 5.72 -14.67 -27.90
CA SER A 10 6.64 -13.60 -28.26
C SER A 10 7.21 -12.99 -26.98
N THR A 11 8.50 -12.67 -26.99
CA THR A 11 9.21 -12.12 -25.83
C THR A 11 9.90 -10.82 -26.21
N LEU A 12 10.21 -10.02 -25.19
CA LEU A 12 11.10 -8.88 -25.27
C LEU A 12 12.38 -9.19 -24.47
N PRO A 13 13.52 -8.53 -24.76
CA PRO A 13 14.73 -8.66 -23.95
C PRO A 13 14.47 -8.31 -22.49
N ALA A 14 14.99 -9.12 -21.56
CA ALA A 14 14.84 -8.89 -20.13
C ALA A 14 15.48 -7.56 -19.67
N ALA A 15 16.56 -7.14 -20.33
CA ALA A 15 17.25 -5.88 -20.05
C ALA A 15 16.41 -4.64 -20.37
N ASP A 16 15.36 -4.77 -21.20
CA ASP A 16 14.45 -3.67 -21.55
C ASP A 16 13.33 -3.49 -20.51
N PHE A 17 13.20 -4.42 -19.56
CA PHE A 17 12.18 -4.31 -18.51
C PHE A 17 12.60 -3.26 -17.47
N PRO A 18 11.75 -2.26 -17.18
CA PRO A 18 12.10 -1.20 -16.24
C PRO A 18 12.17 -1.77 -14.83
N ASN A 19 13.24 -1.41 -14.12
CA ASN A 19 13.41 -1.70 -12.69
C ASN A 19 13.30 -0.40 -11.90
N LEU A 20 12.85 -0.52 -10.66
CA LEU A 20 12.99 0.56 -9.69
C LEU A 20 14.44 0.61 -9.20
N ASP A 21 14.94 1.81 -8.93
CA ASP A 21 16.24 1.97 -8.30
C ASP A 21 16.20 1.41 -6.86
N ASP A 22 17.35 0.95 -6.38
CA ASP A 22 17.49 0.51 -4.99
C ASP A 22 17.25 1.69 -4.05
N TRP A 23 16.58 1.43 -2.93
CA TRP A 23 16.26 2.42 -1.89
C TRP A 23 16.49 1.83 -0.50
N GLN A 24 16.60 2.71 0.50
CA GLN A 24 16.79 2.31 1.90
C GLN A 24 15.53 2.59 2.70
N SER A 25 15.10 1.63 3.51
CA SER A 25 13.96 1.80 4.40
C SER A 25 14.32 2.69 5.59
N GLU A 26 13.47 3.66 5.88
CA GLU A 26 13.54 4.50 7.09
C GLU A 26 12.72 3.90 8.24
N VAL A 27 11.59 3.25 7.93
CA VAL A 27 10.71 2.59 8.91
C VAL A 27 10.33 1.20 8.43
N GLU A 28 10.48 0.19 9.29
CA GLU A 28 10.09 -1.20 9.01
C GLU A 28 9.25 -1.75 10.17
N PHE A 29 8.16 -2.44 9.83
CA PHE A 29 7.30 -3.08 10.82
C PHE A 29 6.49 -4.23 10.21
N THR A 30 5.90 -5.02 11.10
CA THR A 30 5.05 -6.15 10.75
C THR A 30 3.69 -5.99 11.41
N LEU A 31 2.62 -6.36 10.70
CA LEU A 31 1.25 -6.32 11.22
C LEU A 31 0.38 -7.44 10.64
N PRO A 32 -0.74 -7.81 11.30
CA PRO A 32 -1.73 -8.70 10.71
C PRO A 32 -2.32 -8.11 9.43
N GLN A 33 -2.55 -8.96 8.42
CA GLN A 33 -3.20 -8.52 7.17
C GLN A 33 -4.57 -7.85 7.41
N ALA A 34 -5.35 -8.40 8.36
CA ALA A 34 -6.64 -7.84 8.74
C ALA A 34 -6.55 -6.40 9.25
N THR A 35 -5.45 -6.02 9.91
CA THR A 35 -5.20 -4.66 10.38
C THR A 35 -5.01 -3.71 9.20
N MET A 36 -4.15 -4.08 8.22
CA MET A 36 -3.97 -3.31 6.99
C MET A 36 -5.27 -3.17 6.21
N LYS A 37 -6.00 -4.29 6.03
CA LYS A 37 -7.30 -4.31 5.35
C LYS A 37 -8.29 -3.34 5.98
N ARG A 38 -8.42 -3.37 7.31
CA ARG A 38 -9.32 -2.50 8.07
C ARG A 38 -8.98 -1.02 7.89
N LEU A 39 -7.70 -0.66 7.96
CA LEU A 39 -7.23 0.71 7.76
C LEU A 39 -7.60 1.25 6.37
N ILE A 40 -7.40 0.44 5.33
CA ILE A 40 -7.70 0.85 3.95
C ILE A 40 -9.22 0.92 3.73
N GLU A 41 -9.98 -0.10 4.12
CA GLU A 41 -11.44 -0.13 3.95
C GLU A 41 -12.13 1.04 4.67
N ALA A 42 -11.64 1.41 5.85
CA ALA A 42 -12.19 2.50 6.65
C ALA A 42 -11.99 3.89 6.02
N THR A 43 -11.05 4.06 5.08
CA THR A 43 -10.66 5.39 4.61
C THR A 43 -10.71 5.56 3.09
N GLN A 44 -10.55 4.49 2.30
CA GLN A 44 -10.38 4.56 0.85
C GLN A 44 -11.50 5.30 0.09
N PHE A 45 -12.73 5.25 0.59
CA PHE A 45 -13.90 5.88 -0.04
C PHE A 45 -13.85 7.42 -0.01
N SER A 46 -12.97 7.99 0.81
CA SER A 46 -12.77 9.44 0.93
C SER A 46 -11.58 9.96 0.12
N MET A 47 -10.84 9.11 -0.61
CA MET A 47 -9.80 9.58 -1.54
C MET A 47 -10.45 10.35 -2.71
N ALA A 48 -9.79 11.41 -3.17
CA ALA A 48 -10.24 12.16 -4.34
C ALA A 48 -10.17 11.34 -5.64
N HIS A 49 -10.89 11.81 -6.64
CA HIS A 49 -10.93 11.23 -7.99
C HIS A 49 -10.50 12.27 -9.02
N GLN A 50 -9.30 12.09 -9.59
CA GLN A 50 -8.74 12.96 -10.62
C GLN A 50 -8.69 14.45 -10.20
N ASP A 51 -8.44 14.69 -8.91
CA ASP A 51 -8.25 16.05 -8.40
C ASP A 51 -6.90 16.61 -8.89
N VAL A 52 -6.87 17.92 -9.17
CA VAL A 52 -5.67 18.66 -9.55
C VAL A 52 -4.60 18.66 -8.46
N ARG A 53 -5.02 18.53 -7.20
CA ARG A 53 -4.15 18.32 -6.04
C ARG A 53 -3.79 16.84 -5.97
N TYR A 54 -2.73 16.46 -6.67
CA TYR A 54 -2.38 15.04 -6.86
C TYR A 54 -2.26 14.22 -5.56
N TYR A 55 -1.82 14.85 -4.47
CA TYR A 55 -1.70 14.22 -3.16
C TYR A 55 -3.05 13.79 -2.55
N LEU A 56 -4.17 14.40 -2.93
CA LEU A 56 -5.51 13.99 -2.48
C LEU A 56 -6.04 12.76 -3.20
N ASN A 57 -5.44 12.40 -4.34
CA ASN A 57 -5.81 11.18 -5.07
C ASN A 57 -5.22 9.93 -4.41
N GLY A 58 -4.34 10.07 -3.41
CA GLY A 58 -3.76 8.97 -2.65
C GLY A 58 -4.33 8.84 -1.24
N MET A 59 -3.74 7.96 -0.46
CA MET A 59 -4.02 7.76 0.95
C MET A 59 -2.76 8.06 1.75
N LEU A 60 -2.87 8.90 2.77
CA LEU A 60 -1.79 9.10 3.73
C LEU A 60 -1.68 7.83 4.60
N PHE A 61 -0.47 7.33 4.76
CA PHE A 61 -0.07 6.37 5.78
C PHE A 61 0.87 7.07 6.74
N GLU A 62 0.59 6.96 8.03
CA GLU A 62 1.36 7.63 9.08
C GLU A 62 1.63 6.67 10.22
N THR A 63 2.91 6.55 10.59
CA THR A 63 3.32 5.91 11.85
C THR A 63 3.47 6.99 12.91
N GLU A 64 2.86 6.78 14.08
CA GLU A 64 2.98 7.71 15.21
C GLU A 64 2.97 6.91 16.52
N GLY A 65 4.11 6.87 17.22
CA GLY A 65 4.27 6.02 18.40
C GLY A 65 3.96 4.55 18.07
N SER A 66 3.00 3.95 18.76
CA SER A 66 2.57 2.56 18.53
C SER A 66 1.29 2.46 17.70
N GLU A 67 1.04 3.40 16.77
CA GLU A 67 -0.10 3.35 15.86
C GLU A 67 0.31 3.44 14.40
N LEU A 68 -0.43 2.75 13.54
CA LEU A 68 -0.50 3.02 12.11
C LEU A 68 -1.83 3.70 11.81
N ARG A 69 -1.77 4.83 11.12
CA ARG A 69 -2.92 5.64 10.74
C ARG A 69 -3.02 5.74 9.23
N THR A 70 -4.25 5.65 8.71
CA THR A 70 -4.59 6.02 7.34
C THR A 70 -5.48 7.25 7.33
N VAL A 71 -5.26 8.15 6.37
CA VAL A 71 -6.09 9.33 6.15
C VAL A 71 -6.38 9.48 4.66
N ALA A 72 -7.64 9.79 4.33
CA ALA A 72 -8.04 10.13 2.97
C ALA A 72 -9.08 11.25 2.98
N THR A 73 -8.97 12.18 2.02
CA THR A 73 -9.91 13.29 1.87
C THR A 73 -9.97 13.74 0.40
N ASP A 74 -11.16 14.21 -0.01
CA ASP A 74 -11.42 14.82 -1.32
C ASP A 74 -11.65 16.34 -1.21
N GLY A 75 -11.32 16.91 -0.04
CA GLY A 75 -11.58 18.31 0.31
C GLY A 75 -13.03 18.61 0.73
N HIS A 76 -13.96 17.66 0.61
CA HIS A 76 -15.35 17.80 1.03
C HIS A 76 -15.67 16.93 2.25
N ARG A 77 -15.07 15.74 2.29
CA ARG A 77 -15.11 14.81 3.42
C ARG A 77 -13.72 14.30 3.77
N LEU A 78 -13.56 13.82 4.99
CA LEU A 78 -12.32 13.22 5.48
C LEU A 78 -12.64 11.94 6.25
N ALA A 79 -11.85 10.90 6.01
CA ALA A 79 -11.85 9.68 6.80
C ALA A 79 -10.46 9.46 7.39
N VAL A 80 -10.42 9.07 8.66
CA VAL A 80 -9.21 8.74 9.41
C VAL A 80 -9.45 7.44 10.18
N CYS A 81 -8.46 6.55 10.19
CA CYS A 81 -8.49 5.32 10.97
C CYS A 81 -7.09 5.09 11.56
N SER A 82 -7.01 4.85 12.87
CA SER A 82 -5.80 4.38 13.54
C SER A 82 -5.98 2.95 14.01
N MET A 83 -4.91 2.15 13.94
CA MET A 83 -4.83 0.83 14.54
C MET A 83 -3.54 0.69 15.34
N PRO A 84 -3.57 0.04 16.52
CA PRO A 84 -2.37 -0.16 17.31
C PRO A 84 -1.41 -1.13 16.62
N LEU A 85 -0.12 -0.89 16.82
CA LEU A 85 1.01 -1.75 16.47
C LEU A 85 1.65 -2.31 17.75
N GLU A 86 2.36 -3.41 17.63
CA GLU A 86 3.07 -4.04 18.76
C GLU A 86 4.34 -3.29 19.16
N ALA A 87 4.89 -2.46 18.27
CA ALA A 87 6.10 -1.71 18.47
C ALA A 87 5.86 -0.21 18.31
N SER A 88 6.65 0.58 19.05
CA SER A 88 6.75 2.03 18.83
C SER A 88 7.67 2.31 17.64
N LEU A 89 7.20 3.13 16.71
CA LEU A 89 7.90 3.48 15.47
C LEU A 89 8.23 4.98 15.44
N PRO A 90 9.25 5.39 14.65
CA PRO A 90 9.47 6.80 14.33
C PRO A 90 8.24 7.42 13.68
N ASN A 91 8.04 8.72 13.89
CA ASN A 91 7.00 9.46 13.19
C ASN A 91 7.38 9.59 11.72
N HIS A 92 6.57 9.02 10.83
CA HIS A 92 6.77 9.10 9.39
C HIS A 92 5.42 9.13 8.68
N SER A 93 5.26 10.04 7.72
CA SER A 93 4.02 10.17 6.95
C SER A 93 4.33 10.14 5.45
N VAL A 94 3.66 9.25 4.71
CA VAL A 94 3.82 9.07 3.25
C VAL A 94 2.46 8.97 2.56
N ILE A 95 2.38 9.40 1.31
CA ILE A 95 1.15 9.30 0.52
C ILE A 95 1.31 8.17 -0.50
N VAL A 96 0.52 7.11 -0.33
CA VAL A 96 0.47 5.99 -1.27
C VAL A 96 -0.49 6.32 -2.42
N PRO A 97 -0.08 6.23 -3.69
CA PRO A 97 -0.95 6.48 -4.82
C PRO A 97 -2.16 5.54 -4.86
N ARG A 98 -3.30 6.01 -5.40
CA ARG A 98 -4.56 5.24 -5.48
C ARG A 98 -4.37 3.80 -5.97
N LYS A 99 -3.62 3.62 -7.06
CA LYS A 99 -3.35 2.29 -7.64
C LYS A 99 -2.53 1.42 -6.69
N GLY A 100 -1.57 2.00 -5.97
CA GLY A 100 -0.81 1.31 -4.93
C GLY A 100 -1.73 0.82 -3.81
N VAL A 101 -2.65 1.66 -3.33
CA VAL A 101 -3.66 1.25 -2.32
C VAL A 101 -4.53 0.09 -2.79
N ILE A 102 -4.96 0.12 -4.06
CA ILE A 102 -5.74 -0.98 -4.67
C ILE A 102 -4.93 -2.27 -4.75
N GLU A 103 -3.66 -2.21 -5.16
CA GLU A 103 -2.79 -3.39 -5.22
C GLU A 103 -2.46 -3.92 -3.83
N LEU A 104 -2.21 -3.06 -2.84
CA LEU A 104 -2.06 -3.48 -1.44
C LEU A 104 -3.25 -4.33 -0.99
N MET A 105 -4.48 -3.86 -1.23
CA MET A 105 -5.70 -4.61 -0.91
C MET A 105 -5.82 -5.96 -1.66
N ARG A 106 -5.37 -6.03 -2.92
CA ARG A 106 -5.41 -7.26 -3.72
C ARG A 106 -4.43 -8.32 -3.24
N MET A 107 -3.31 -7.91 -2.65
CA MET A 107 -2.31 -8.82 -2.12
C MET A 107 -2.72 -9.45 -0.78
N LEU A 108 -3.69 -8.88 -0.06
CA LEU A 108 -4.18 -9.43 1.20
C LEU A 108 -5.09 -10.63 0.92
N ASP A 109 -4.59 -11.84 1.15
CA ASP A 109 -5.32 -13.09 0.94
C ASP A 109 -6.22 -13.48 2.12
N GLY A 110 -6.12 -12.75 3.23
CA GLY A 110 -6.88 -13.01 4.45
C GLY A 110 -6.35 -14.17 5.27
N GLY A 111 -5.15 -14.67 4.96
CA GLY A 111 -4.46 -15.65 5.76
C GLY A 111 -3.79 -15.05 7.00
N ASP A 112 -3.21 -15.94 7.81
CA ASP A 112 -2.53 -15.57 9.06
C ASP A 112 -1.06 -15.17 8.87
N ILE A 113 -0.54 -15.24 7.63
CA ILE A 113 0.83 -14.81 7.33
C ILE A 113 0.90 -13.29 7.53
N PRO A 114 1.77 -12.80 8.43
CA PRO A 114 1.82 -11.39 8.74
C PRO A 114 2.39 -10.59 7.56
N LEU A 115 1.91 -9.36 7.41
CA LEU A 115 2.38 -8.42 6.40
C LEU A 115 3.61 -7.68 6.93
N ARG A 116 4.73 -7.72 6.20
CA ARG A 116 5.91 -6.88 6.46
C ARG A 116 5.86 -5.64 5.58
N VAL A 117 6.07 -4.47 6.17
CA VAL A 117 6.02 -3.17 5.50
C VAL A 117 7.33 -2.43 5.72
N GLN A 118 7.82 -1.80 4.66
CA GLN A 118 8.98 -0.91 4.65
C GLN A 118 8.55 0.43 4.04
N ILE A 119 8.94 1.53 4.68
CA ILE A 119 8.66 2.91 4.27
C ILE A 119 10.00 3.65 4.18
N GLY A 120 10.24 4.36 3.09
CA GLY A 120 11.42 5.19 2.82
C GLY A 120 11.25 5.98 1.52
#